data_AF-A0A836BVM4-F1
#
_entry.id   AF-A0A836BVM4-F1
#
_cell.length_a   1.000
_cell.length_b   1.000
_cell.length_c   1.000
_cell.angle_alpha   90.00
_cell.angle_beta   90.00
_cell.angle_gamma   90.00
#
_symmetry.space_group_name_H-M   'P 1'
#
loop_
_entity.id
_entity.type
_entity.pdbx_description
1 polymer ?
#
loop_
_entity_poly.entity_id
_entity_poly.type
_entity_poly.pdbx_seq_one_letter_code
_entity_poly.pdbx_strand_id
1 'polypeptide(L)'
;MSAAVRAYQRSLFGNTESSDCVVRFYLPPKPAKKSKKKRVKAEEVELDFIGDPLPGHLLILRPGSSFFKSQAERWSGVAKPPSDAELELRVPLEDPGDLRHALSTIGFTYTGELDVEGATDLLSVRRIASFLGVEGCLEAVDAALVARAQSGLHGVVELYACRQLLPGRDDDPAAAALLPALQAACREGLAKSLRVPMATLPLPSGGSVKAGEVLAWAFPDAPSVLSDPATKRQLLALPAAALEALLSSESFGTDMEDTVLLLLAEWLSAHHGVAQNMTGVVERLCRCVRLSQLSSVYLHGVLPLVDWFPISPPELRFIQQYR
;
A
#
# COMPACT_ATOMS: atom_id res chain seq x y z
N MET A 1 -29.87 6.75 10.34
CA MET A 1 -30.74 6.24 9.25
C MET A 1 -31.27 4.86 9.65
N SER A 2 -32.57 4.58 9.50
CA SER A 2 -33.14 3.28 9.87
C SER A 2 -32.62 2.15 8.96
N ALA A 3 -32.67 0.90 9.41
CA ALA A 3 -32.25 -0.25 8.61
C ALA A 3 -33.08 -0.40 7.32
N ALA A 4 -34.38 -0.09 7.37
CA ALA A 4 -35.27 -0.14 6.22
C ALA A 4 -34.87 0.85 5.12
N VAL A 5 -34.51 2.09 5.48
CA VAL A 5 -34.06 3.10 4.51
C VAL A 5 -32.75 2.67 3.86
N ARG A 6 -31.81 2.08 4.61
CA ARG A 6 -30.56 1.54 4.05
C ARG A 6 -30.80 0.37 3.10
N ALA A 7 -31.71 -0.54 3.43
CA ALA A 7 -32.08 -1.65 2.56
C ALA A 7 -32.72 -1.15 1.25
N TYR A 8 -33.60 -0.15 1.34
CA TYR A 8 -34.19 0.49 0.17
C TYR A 8 -33.13 1.20 -0.69
N GLN A 9 -32.26 1.99 -0.07
CA GLN A 9 -31.15 2.65 -0.78
C GLN A 9 -30.27 1.65 -1.52
N ARG A 10 -29.95 0.50 -0.90
CA ARG A 10 -29.20 -0.59 -1.54
C ARG A 10 -29.91 -1.15 -2.76
N SER A 11 -31.23 -1.36 -2.70
CA SER A 11 -32.00 -1.89 -3.82
C SER A 11 -32.11 -0.94 -5.01
N LEU A 12 -31.75 0.34 -4.85
CA LEU A 12 -31.74 1.31 -5.94
C LEU A 12 -30.49 1.21 -6.83
N PHE A 13 -29.40 0.58 -6.36
CA PHE A 13 -28.19 0.49 -7.17
C PHE A 13 -28.41 -0.39 -8.40
N GLY A 14 -28.24 0.20 -9.59
CA GLY A 14 -28.49 -0.48 -10.86
C GLY A 14 -29.98 -0.65 -11.22
N ASN A 15 -30.90 -0.12 -10.41
CA ASN A 15 -32.34 -0.14 -10.70
C ASN A 15 -32.75 1.15 -11.40
N THR A 16 -33.63 1.04 -12.41
CA THR A 16 -34.22 2.17 -13.14
C THR A 16 -35.40 2.80 -12.41
N GLU A 17 -35.91 2.15 -11.37
CA GLU A 17 -37.01 2.68 -10.55
C GLU A 17 -36.59 4.00 -9.89
N SER A 18 -37.22 5.09 -10.31
CA SER A 18 -36.94 6.46 -9.82
C SER A 18 -35.53 6.99 -10.18
N SER A 19 -34.86 6.42 -11.18
CA SER A 19 -33.62 7.01 -11.69
C SER A 19 -33.91 8.36 -12.34
N ASP A 20 -33.11 9.37 -11.98
CA ASP A 20 -33.21 10.74 -12.48
C ASP A 20 -31.96 11.16 -13.27
N CYS A 21 -31.01 10.24 -13.42
CA CYS A 21 -29.82 10.40 -14.24
C CYS A 21 -29.27 9.04 -14.68
N VAL A 22 -28.39 9.06 -15.68
CA VAL A 22 -27.62 7.90 -16.14
C VAL A 22 -26.14 8.21 -16.06
N VAL A 23 -25.37 7.30 -15.47
CA VAL A 23 -23.91 7.35 -15.43
C VAL A 23 -23.36 6.55 -16.60
N ARG A 24 -22.53 7.19 -17.43
CA ARG A 24 -21.81 6.56 -18.53
C ARG A 24 -20.31 6.61 -18.30
N PHE A 25 -19.64 5.50 -18.56
CA PHE A 25 -18.20 5.36 -18.46
C PHE A 25 -17.56 5.50 -19.83
N TYR A 26 -16.46 6.21 -19.95
CA TYR A 26 -15.79 6.40 -21.24
C TYR A 26 -14.28 6.44 -21.09
N LEU A 27 -13.56 6.08 -22.15
CA LEU A 27 -12.12 6.32 -22.22
C LEU A 27 -11.84 7.70 -22.83
N PRO A 28 -11.04 8.54 -22.17
CA PRO A 28 -10.60 9.78 -22.79
C PRO A 28 -9.74 9.46 -24.02
N PRO A 29 -9.90 10.21 -25.13
CA PRO A 29 -9.08 10.00 -26.32
C PRO A 29 -7.61 10.22 -25.97
N LYS A 30 -6.75 9.24 -26.31
CA LYS A 30 -5.31 9.37 -26.11
C LYS A 30 -4.82 10.60 -26.87
N PRO A 31 -4.05 11.51 -26.24
CA PRO A 31 -3.59 12.72 -26.91
C PRO A 31 -2.80 12.32 -28.17
N ALA A 32 -3.35 12.62 -29.34
CA ALA A 32 -2.71 12.29 -30.61
C ALA A 32 -1.28 12.84 -30.58
N LYS A 33 -0.28 11.97 -30.78
CA LYS A 33 1.14 12.39 -30.88
C LYS A 33 1.19 13.50 -31.91
N LYS A 34 1.54 14.72 -31.48
CA LYS A 34 1.44 15.99 -32.23
C LYS A 34 2.00 15.87 -33.65
N SER A 35 1.21 15.37 -34.59
CA SER A 35 1.53 15.41 -36.01
C SER A 35 1.28 16.85 -36.45
N LYS A 36 2.37 17.60 -36.64
CA LYS A 36 2.34 18.94 -37.23
C LYS A 36 1.67 18.86 -38.61
N LYS A 37 0.36 19.05 -38.71
CA LYS A 37 -0.30 19.72 -39.85
C LYS A 37 -1.82 19.74 -39.74
N LYS A 38 -2.32 20.91 -40.15
CA LYS A 38 -3.67 21.22 -40.63
C LYS A 38 -4.72 21.43 -39.54
N ARG A 39 -5.07 22.70 -39.41
CA ARG A 39 -6.16 23.29 -38.62
C ARG A 39 -7.48 22.76 -39.19
N VAL A 40 -7.95 21.61 -38.69
CA VAL A 40 -9.26 21.04 -39.03
C VAL A 40 -10.28 21.53 -38.01
N LYS A 41 -11.48 21.80 -38.53
CA LYS A 41 -12.68 22.30 -37.86
C LYS A 41 -13.00 21.44 -36.63
N ALA A 42 -13.54 22.04 -35.57
CA ALA A 42 -13.93 21.34 -34.33
C ALA A 42 -15.03 20.32 -34.65
N GLU A 43 -14.60 19.09 -34.94
CA GLU A 43 -15.46 17.92 -35.10
C GLU A 43 -15.81 17.42 -33.69
N GLU A 44 -17.08 17.10 -33.46
CA GLU A 44 -17.53 16.51 -32.20
C GLU A 44 -16.69 15.24 -31.94
N VAL A 45 -15.97 15.23 -30.82
CA VAL A 45 -15.16 14.09 -30.43
C VAL A 45 -16.12 12.99 -29.97
N GLU A 46 -16.32 11.99 -30.82
CA GLU A 46 -17.03 10.77 -30.47
C GLU A 46 -16.32 10.11 -29.27
N LEU A 47 -17.05 9.91 -28.17
CA LEU A 47 -16.51 9.29 -26.95
C LEU A 47 -16.74 7.79 -27.01
N ASP A 48 -15.68 7.02 -26.78
CA ASP A 48 -15.76 5.56 -26.65
C ASP A 48 -16.34 5.21 -25.27
N PHE A 49 -17.64 4.97 -25.22
CA PHE A 49 -18.32 4.51 -24.00
C PHE A 49 -18.04 3.02 -23.74
N ILE A 50 -17.83 2.66 -22.47
CA ILE A 50 -17.55 1.30 -22.02
C ILE A 50 -18.67 0.81 -21.12
N GLY A 51 -19.16 -0.39 -21.41
CA GLY A 51 -20.18 -1.07 -20.62
C GLY A 51 -21.58 -0.49 -20.81
N ASP A 52 -22.52 -1.07 -20.07
CA ASP A 52 -23.90 -0.61 -20.09
C ASP A 52 -24.07 0.67 -19.26
N PRO A 53 -24.96 1.59 -19.66
CA PRO A 53 -25.26 2.78 -18.87
C PRO A 53 -25.83 2.38 -17.50
N LEU A 54 -25.31 3.00 -16.44
CA LEU A 54 -25.72 2.72 -15.06
C LEU A 54 -26.82 3.71 -14.64
N PRO A 55 -28.05 3.27 -14.32
CA PRO A 55 -29.07 4.16 -13.79
C PRO A 55 -28.64 4.70 -12.42
N GLY A 56 -28.85 6.00 -12.22
CA GLY A 56 -28.38 6.75 -11.06
C GLY A 56 -29.46 7.60 -10.41
N HIS A 57 -29.21 7.96 -9.15
CA HIS A 57 -30.10 8.75 -8.32
C HIS A 57 -29.34 9.95 -7.77
N LEU A 58 -29.66 11.18 -8.21
CA LEU A 58 -28.96 12.40 -7.79
C LEU A 58 -29.06 12.63 -6.28
N LEU A 59 -30.16 12.19 -5.66
CA LEU A 59 -30.35 12.25 -4.21
C LEU A 59 -29.27 11.46 -3.44
N ILE A 60 -28.68 10.43 -4.06
CA ILE A 60 -27.64 9.58 -3.47
C ILE A 60 -26.26 10.03 -3.97
N LEU A 61 -26.11 10.21 -5.28
CA LEU A 61 -24.81 10.51 -5.91
C LEU A 61 -24.26 11.89 -5.52
N ARG A 62 -25.11 12.93 -5.42
CA ARG A 62 -24.64 14.29 -5.09
C ARG A 62 -24.08 14.42 -3.67
N PRO A 63 -24.76 13.94 -2.61
CA PRO A 63 -24.16 13.98 -1.28
C PRO A 63 -22.99 13.00 -1.15
N GLY A 64 -23.02 11.86 -1.85
CA GLY A 64 -21.97 10.85 -1.75
C GLY A 64 -20.69 11.15 -2.54
N SER A 65 -20.70 12.09 -3.48
CA SER A 65 -19.55 12.38 -4.36
C SER A 65 -19.48 13.85 -4.77
N SER A 66 -18.35 14.48 -4.48
CA SER A 66 -18.08 15.86 -4.91
C SER A 66 -17.99 15.98 -6.44
N PHE A 67 -17.53 14.92 -7.13
CA PHE A 67 -17.50 14.83 -8.59
C PHE A 67 -18.91 14.89 -9.18
N PHE A 68 -19.81 13.99 -8.74
CA PHE A 68 -21.19 13.95 -9.26
C PHE A 68 -21.98 15.21 -8.90
N LYS A 69 -21.75 15.77 -7.69
CA LYS A 69 -22.30 17.07 -7.32
C LYS A 69 -21.91 18.16 -8.32
N SER A 70 -20.60 18.28 -8.58
CA SER A 70 -20.07 19.30 -9.49
C SER A 70 -20.57 19.11 -10.93
N GLN A 71 -20.66 17.86 -11.39
CA GLN A 71 -21.14 17.55 -12.73
C GLN A 71 -22.64 17.89 -12.86
N ALA A 72 -23.48 17.46 -11.92
CA ALA A 72 -24.91 17.77 -11.92
C ALA A 72 -25.19 19.28 -11.83
N GLU A 73 -24.42 20.03 -11.04
CA GLU A 73 -24.56 21.49 -10.94
C GLU A 73 -24.22 22.21 -12.24
N ARG A 74 -23.19 21.77 -12.97
CA ARG A 74 -22.87 22.30 -14.30
C ARG A 74 -24.05 22.15 -15.27
N TRP A 75 -24.74 21.01 -15.24
CA TRP A 75 -25.92 20.77 -16.07
C TRP A 75 -27.11 21.65 -15.69
N SER A 76 -27.31 21.92 -14.41
CA SER A 76 -28.42 22.79 -13.95
C SER A 76 -28.29 24.27 -14.40
N GLY A 77 -27.07 24.71 -14.75
CA GLY A 77 -26.80 26.07 -15.24
C GLY A 77 -26.87 26.23 -16.77
N VAL A 78 -26.89 25.13 -17.53
CA VAL A 78 -27.05 25.16 -18.99
C VAL A 78 -28.55 25.26 -19.32
N ALA A 79 -28.92 26.03 -20.35
CA ALA A 79 -30.29 26.19 -20.80
C ALA A 79 -30.99 24.82 -20.86
N LYS A 80 -32.09 24.71 -20.12
CA LYS A 80 -32.83 23.47 -19.84
C LYS A 80 -32.77 22.53 -21.06
N PRO A 81 -32.21 21.31 -20.93
CA PRO A 81 -32.20 20.38 -22.03
C PRO A 81 -33.65 20.17 -22.53
N PRO A 82 -33.84 19.78 -23.80
CA PRO A 82 -35.17 19.46 -24.31
C PRO A 82 -35.86 18.50 -23.32
N SER A 83 -37.16 18.74 -23.10
CA SER A 83 -38.03 18.17 -22.05
C SER A 83 -37.84 16.69 -21.73
N ASP A 84 -37.29 15.89 -22.64
CA ASP A 84 -37.21 14.43 -22.56
C ASP A 84 -35.76 13.89 -22.47
N ALA A 85 -34.74 14.74 -22.43
CA ALA A 85 -33.35 14.27 -22.32
C ALA A 85 -32.97 13.99 -20.85
N GLU A 86 -32.72 12.72 -20.55
CA GLU A 86 -32.22 12.26 -19.25
C GLU A 86 -30.84 12.86 -18.95
N LEU A 87 -30.59 13.20 -17.68
CA LEU A 87 -29.33 13.80 -17.26
C LEU A 87 -28.20 12.76 -17.36
N GLU A 88 -27.20 13.04 -18.19
CA GLU A 88 -26.05 12.16 -18.38
C GLU A 88 -24.83 12.61 -17.55
N LEU A 89 -24.45 11.77 -16.60
CA LEU A 89 -23.22 11.90 -15.82
C LEU A 89 -22.12 11.06 -16.48
N ARG A 90 -20.93 11.64 -16.67
CA ARG A 90 -19.84 11.00 -17.41
C ARG A 90 -18.65 10.76 -16.50
N VAL A 91 -18.19 9.52 -16.42
CA VAL A 91 -17.03 9.12 -15.62
C VAL A 91 -15.90 8.69 -16.56
N PRO A 92 -14.78 9.42 -16.62
CA PRO A 92 -13.62 8.97 -17.38
C PRO A 92 -12.95 7.78 -16.68
N LEU A 93 -12.56 6.76 -17.45
CA LEU A 93 -11.75 5.63 -17.02
C LEU A 93 -10.34 5.73 -17.62
N GLU A 94 -9.33 5.17 -16.95
CA GLU A 94 -7.97 5.10 -17.52
C GLU A 94 -7.80 3.85 -18.39
N ASP A 95 -8.38 2.73 -17.97
CA ASP A 95 -8.37 1.45 -18.67
C ASP A 95 -9.77 0.78 -18.64
N PRO A 96 -10.15 -0.02 -19.66
CA PRO A 96 -11.41 -0.77 -19.61
C PRO A 96 -11.58 -1.66 -18.37
N GLY A 97 -10.49 -2.17 -17.82
CA GLY A 97 -10.50 -2.98 -16.59
C GLY A 97 -10.98 -2.21 -15.36
N ASP A 98 -10.90 -0.88 -15.37
CA ASP A 98 -11.35 -0.02 -14.26
C ASP A 98 -12.88 0.03 -14.11
N LEU A 99 -13.65 -0.46 -15.11
CA LEU A 99 -15.11 -0.41 -15.05
C LEU A 99 -15.65 -1.09 -13.79
N ARG A 100 -15.14 -2.28 -13.45
CA ARG A 100 -15.57 -3.01 -12.26
C ARG A 100 -15.29 -2.21 -10.98
N HIS A 101 -14.10 -1.61 -10.89
CA HIS A 101 -13.71 -0.83 -9.72
C HIS A 101 -14.53 0.46 -9.61
N ALA A 102 -14.83 1.11 -10.74
CA ALA A 102 -15.71 2.28 -10.78
C ALA A 102 -17.15 1.95 -10.36
N LEU A 103 -17.68 0.81 -10.82
CA LEU A 103 -18.98 0.30 -10.37
C LEU A 103 -18.98 0.01 -8.87
N SER A 104 -17.94 -0.62 -8.32
CA SER A 104 -17.82 -0.84 -6.88
C SER A 104 -17.74 0.47 -6.09
N THR A 105 -17.00 1.47 -6.58
CA THR A 105 -16.88 2.79 -5.96
C THR A 105 -18.22 3.53 -5.95
N ILE A 106 -18.97 3.49 -7.04
CA ILE A 106 -20.31 4.10 -7.11
C ILE A 106 -21.29 3.30 -6.24
N GLY A 107 -21.24 1.96 -6.29
CA GLY A 107 -22.03 1.08 -5.45
C GLY A 107 -21.86 1.37 -3.97
N PHE A 108 -20.64 1.69 -3.52
CA PHE A 108 -20.37 2.10 -2.14
C PHE A 108 -21.23 3.29 -1.69
N THR A 109 -21.55 4.25 -2.56
CA THR A 109 -22.46 5.38 -2.21
C THR A 109 -23.88 4.93 -1.89
N TYR A 110 -24.31 3.77 -2.41
CA TYR A 110 -25.61 3.16 -2.15
C TYR A 110 -25.56 2.18 -0.97
N THR A 111 -24.48 1.40 -0.87
CA THR A 111 -24.42 0.22 0.00
C THR A 111 -23.64 0.45 1.29
N GLY A 112 -22.64 1.33 1.26
CA GLY A 112 -21.58 1.45 2.28
C GLY A 112 -20.63 0.25 2.33
N GLU A 113 -20.64 -0.61 1.30
CA GLU A 113 -19.90 -1.88 1.26
C GLU A 113 -19.05 -1.95 -0.02
N LEU A 114 -17.88 -2.58 0.07
CA LEU A 114 -16.94 -2.77 -1.04
C LEU A 114 -17.16 -4.15 -1.66
N ASP A 115 -17.39 -4.22 -2.97
CA ASP A 115 -17.61 -5.46 -3.73
C ASP A 115 -16.36 -5.85 -4.53
N VAL A 116 -15.21 -5.84 -3.86
CA VAL A 116 -13.93 -6.22 -4.44
C VAL A 116 -13.13 -7.07 -3.48
N GLU A 117 -12.35 -7.98 -4.06
CA GLU A 117 -11.47 -8.88 -3.34
C GLU A 117 -10.04 -8.65 -3.81
N GLY A 118 -9.10 -8.63 -2.88
CA GLY A 118 -7.69 -8.48 -3.23
C GLY A 118 -7.15 -7.08 -2.99
N ALA A 119 -5.85 -7.01 -2.73
CA ALA A 119 -5.16 -5.74 -2.49
C ALA A 119 -5.11 -4.87 -3.75
N THR A 120 -4.90 -5.48 -4.93
CA THR A 120 -4.89 -4.77 -6.21
C THR A 120 -6.23 -4.11 -6.50
N ASP A 121 -7.34 -4.85 -6.36
CA ASP A 121 -8.67 -4.31 -6.61
C ASP A 121 -9.04 -3.22 -5.61
N LEU A 122 -8.69 -3.40 -4.33
CA LEU A 122 -8.85 -2.37 -3.30
C LEU A 122 -8.08 -1.09 -3.66
N LEU A 123 -6.83 -1.18 -4.12
CA LEU A 123 -6.04 -0.01 -4.51
C LEU A 123 -6.61 0.69 -5.75
N SER A 124 -7.13 -0.07 -6.73
CA SER A 124 -7.86 0.50 -7.87
C SER A 124 -9.12 1.23 -7.44
N VAL A 125 -9.92 0.65 -6.53
CA VAL A 125 -11.09 1.31 -5.95
C VAL A 125 -10.69 2.57 -5.19
N ARG A 126 -9.60 2.54 -4.39
CA ARG A 126 -9.07 3.72 -3.69
C ARG A 126 -8.77 4.87 -4.66
N ARG A 127 -8.06 4.58 -5.75
CA ARG A 127 -7.70 5.56 -6.78
C ARG A 127 -8.94 6.21 -7.40
N ILE A 128 -9.91 5.38 -7.81
CA ILE A 128 -11.16 5.88 -8.41
C ILE A 128 -12.02 6.63 -7.40
N ALA A 129 -12.08 6.17 -6.14
CA ALA A 129 -12.80 6.84 -5.07
C ALA A 129 -12.21 8.22 -4.75
N SER A 130 -10.88 8.35 -4.76
CA SER A 130 -10.20 9.64 -4.62
C SER A 130 -10.55 10.58 -5.77
N PHE A 131 -10.48 10.09 -7.02
CA PHE A 131 -10.86 10.87 -8.20
C PHE A 131 -12.32 11.32 -8.19
N LEU A 132 -13.25 10.42 -7.85
CA LEU A 132 -14.68 10.72 -7.75
C LEU A 132 -15.05 11.49 -6.47
N GLY A 133 -14.12 11.63 -5.53
CA GLY A 133 -14.36 12.26 -4.23
C GLY A 133 -15.51 11.60 -3.47
N VAL A 134 -15.53 10.27 -3.40
CA VAL A 134 -16.58 9.51 -2.70
C VAL A 134 -16.32 9.50 -1.19
N GLU A 135 -17.25 10.07 -0.43
CA GLU A 135 -17.12 10.21 1.03
C GLU A 135 -17.13 8.85 1.73
N GLY A 136 -16.19 8.62 2.65
CA GLY A 136 -16.08 7.40 3.46
C GLY A 136 -15.50 6.17 2.74
N CYS A 137 -15.37 6.21 1.42
CA CYS A 137 -14.89 5.07 0.64
C CYS A 137 -13.39 4.85 0.82
N LEU A 138 -12.60 5.93 0.88
CA LEU A 138 -11.15 5.83 1.12
C LEU A 138 -10.85 5.17 2.47
N GLU A 139 -11.55 5.59 3.52
CA GLU A 139 -11.40 5.04 4.86
C GLU A 139 -11.80 3.56 4.92
N ALA A 140 -12.88 3.18 4.23
CA ALA A 140 -13.31 1.79 4.15
C ALA A 140 -12.28 0.91 3.42
N VAL A 141 -11.72 1.41 2.32
CA VAL A 141 -10.68 0.71 1.55
C VAL A 141 -9.39 0.59 2.38
N ASP A 142 -8.97 1.67 3.02
CA ASP A 142 -7.78 1.72 3.86
C ASP A 142 -7.89 0.74 5.04
N ALA A 143 -9.07 0.68 5.69
CA ALA A 143 -9.36 -0.30 6.72
C ALA A 143 -9.32 -1.74 6.19
N ALA A 144 -9.87 -1.99 4.99
CA ALA A 144 -9.84 -3.32 4.36
C ALA A 144 -8.41 -3.76 4.01
N LEU A 145 -7.56 -2.86 3.51
CA LEU A 145 -6.15 -3.14 3.24
C LEU A 145 -5.37 -3.47 4.53
N VAL A 146 -5.60 -2.72 5.62
CA VAL A 146 -5.00 -3.01 6.93
C VAL A 146 -5.46 -4.36 7.48
N ALA A 147 -6.76 -4.64 7.45
CA ALA A 147 -7.31 -5.93 7.87
C ALA A 147 -6.70 -7.08 7.05
N ARG A 148 -6.48 -6.86 5.75
CA ARG A 148 -5.83 -7.83 4.86
C ARG A 148 -4.38 -8.09 5.26
N ALA A 149 -3.59 -7.06 5.57
CA ALA A 149 -2.23 -7.22 6.10
C ALA A 149 -2.19 -8.02 7.40
N GLN A 150 -3.19 -7.82 8.28
CA GLN A 150 -3.31 -8.53 9.56
C GLN A 150 -3.75 -10.00 9.42
N SER A 151 -4.36 -10.38 8.30
CA SER A 151 -4.87 -11.74 8.07
C SER A 151 -3.77 -12.80 7.97
N GLY A 152 -2.52 -12.39 7.73
CA GLY A 152 -1.35 -13.26 7.73
C GLY A 152 -0.44 -13.06 6.52
N LEU A 153 0.48 -14.00 6.33
CA LEU A 153 1.54 -13.89 5.32
C LEU A 153 1.03 -13.64 3.90
N HIS A 154 -0.06 -14.30 3.51
CA HIS A 154 -0.63 -14.14 2.17
C HIS A 154 -1.02 -12.67 1.90
N GLY A 155 -1.73 -12.03 2.82
CA GLY A 155 -2.13 -10.63 2.67
C GLY A 155 -0.93 -9.67 2.61
N VAL A 156 0.11 -9.93 3.40
CA VAL A 156 1.35 -9.13 3.37
C VAL A 156 2.07 -9.27 2.03
N VAL A 157 2.22 -10.48 1.52
CA VAL A 157 2.92 -10.73 0.25
C VAL A 157 2.14 -10.16 -0.94
N GLU A 158 0.81 -10.24 -0.89
CA GLU A 158 -0.06 -9.63 -1.89
C GLU A 158 0.09 -8.10 -1.90
N LEU A 159 0.06 -7.45 -0.73
CA LEU A 159 0.30 -6.01 -0.61
C LEU A 159 1.70 -5.60 -1.12
N TYR A 160 2.72 -6.39 -0.79
CA TYR A 160 4.06 -6.16 -1.30
C TYR A 160 4.13 -6.26 -2.84
N ALA A 161 3.41 -7.20 -3.44
CA ALA A 161 3.36 -7.40 -4.89
C ALA A 161 2.72 -6.23 -5.64
N CYS A 162 1.81 -5.50 -4.98
CA CYS A 162 1.14 -4.32 -5.53
C CYS A 162 1.61 -3.00 -4.91
N ARG A 163 2.78 -2.97 -4.24
CA ARG A 163 3.29 -1.78 -3.53
C ARG A 163 3.48 -0.55 -4.43
N GLN A 164 3.72 -0.75 -5.72
CA GLN A 164 3.82 0.31 -6.74
C GLN A 164 2.49 1.04 -6.99
N LEU A 165 1.36 0.45 -6.59
CA LEU A 165 0.04 1.07 -6.67
C LEU A 165 -0.33 1.82 -5.39
N LEU A 166 0.50 1.74 -4.34
CA LEU A 166 0.25 2.51 -3.13
C LEU A 166 0.44 4.01 -3.42
N PRO A 167 -0.43 4.86 -2.87
CA PRO A 167 -0.32 6.30 -3.05
C PRO A 167 1.03 6.81 -2.53
N GLY A 168 1.66 7.70 -3.29
CA GLY A 168 2.85 8.41 -2.85
C GLY A 168 2.53 9.36 -1.70
N ARG A 169 3.56 9.74 -0.93
CA ARG A 169 3.41 10.65 0.22
C ARG A 169 2.95 12.05 -0.21
N ASP A 170 3.22 12.43 -1.45
CA ASP A 170 2.92 13.75 -2.00
C ASP A 170 1.56 13.80 -2.73
N ASP A 171 0.95 12.64 -3.02
CA ASP A 171 -0.25 12.56 -3.87
C ASP A 171 -1.55 12.86 -3.10
N ASP A 172 -1.61 12.49 -1.82
CA ASP A 172 -2.83 12.52 -1.03
C ASP A 172 -2.49 12.67 0.48
N PRO A 173 -2.94 13.73 1.17
CA PRO A 173 -2.70 13.88 2.61
C PRO A 173 -3.33 12.75 3.44
N ALA A 174 -4.43 12.13 2.96
CA ALA A 174 -5.01 10.96 3.62
C ALA A 174 -4.11 9.73 3.49
N ALA A 175 -3.38 9.60 2.38
CA ALA A 175 -2.42 8.52 2.17
C ALA A 175 -1.22 8.56 3.13
N ALA A 176 -0.90 9.72 3.70
CA ALA A 176 0.23 9.89 4.61
C ALA A 176 0.13 8.98 5.85
N ALA A 177 -1.09 8.69 6.32
CA ALA A 177 -1.33 7.79 7.45
C ALA A 177 -1.47 6.32 7.05
N LEU A 178 -1.89 6.03 5.80
CA LEU A 178 -2.14 4.68 5.32
C LEU A 178 -0.86 3.83 5.29
N LEU A 179 0.22 4.34 4.68
CA LEU A 179 1.43 3.55 4.48
C LEU A 179 2.06 3.12 5.83
N PRO A 180 2.23 4.00 6.84
CA PRO A 180 2.67 3.58 8.17
C PRO A 180 1.76 2.53 8.82
N ALA A 181 0.44 2.67 8.69
CA ALA A 181 -0.53 1.71 9.23
C ALA A 181 -0.41 0.34 8.55
N LEU A 182 -0.28 0.31 7.22
CA LEU A 182 -0.05 -0.91 6.45
C LEU A 182 1.26 -1.59 6.82
N GLN A 183 2.35 -0.83 6.90
CA GLN A 183 3.64 -1.38 7.31
C GLN A 183 3.57 -1.94 8.73
N ALA A 184 2.93 -1.25 9.67
CA ALA A 184 2.73 -1.75 11.04
C ALA A 184 1.94 -3.07 11.06
N ALA A 185 0.86 -3.16 10.30
CA ALA A 185 0.07 -4.39 10.16
C ALA A 185 0.87 -5.52 9.48
N CYS A 186 1.67 -5.20 8.46
CA CYS A 186 2.54 -6.15 7.78
C CYS A 186 3.60 -6.71 8.72
N ARG A 187 4.25 -5.86 9.53
CA ARG A 187 5.24 -6.28 10.54
C ARG A 187 4.63 -7.27 11.53
N GLU A 188 3.41 -7.01 12.00
CA GLU A 188 2.69 -7.92 12.89
C GLU A 188 2.38 -9.26 12.20
N GLY A 189 1.88 -9.24 10.97
CA GLY A 189 1.60 -10.44 10.17
C GLY A 189 2.86 -11.28 9.91
N LEU A 190 3.99 -10.63 9.58
CA LEU A 190 5.27 -11.27 9.35
C LEU A 190 5.85 -11.89 10.62
N ALA A 191 5.82 -11.18 11.75
CA ALA A 191 6.31 -11.68 13.02
C ALA A 191 5.56 -12.95 13.48
N LYS A 192 4.26 -13.02 13.21
CA LYS A 192 3.44 -14.22 13.49
C LYS A 192 3.78 -15.39 12.56
N SER A 193 4.09 -15.11 11.29
CA SER A 193 4.20 -16.12 10.24
C SER A 193 5.63 -16.68 10.06
N LEU A 194 6.67 -15.86 10.24
CA LEU A 194 8.07 -16.21 9.97
C LEU A 194 8.78 -16.89 11.16
N ARG A 195 8.06 -17.71 11.93
CA ARG A 195 8.66 -18.52 13.01
C ARG A 195 9.59 -19.61 12.48
N VAL A 196 9.36 -20.05 11.25
CA VAL A 196 10.18 -21.03 10.53
C VAL A 196 11.06 -20.28 9.54
N PRO A 197 12.34 -20.66 9.37
CA PRO A 197 13.20 -20.07 8.35
C PRO A 197 12.58 -20.26 6.96
N MET A 198 12.17 -19.15 6.34
CA MET A 198 11.69 -19.11 4.97
C MET A 198 12.56 -18.15 4.17
N ALA A 199 13.34 -18.67 3.22
CA ALA A 199 14.16 -17.84 2.35
C ALA A 199 13.31 -17.09 1.32
N THR A 200 12.25 -17.74 0.82
CA THR A 200 11.36 -17.21 -0.22
C THR A 200 9.89 -17.37 0.14
N LEU A 201 9.07 -16.48 -0.39
CA LEU A 201 7.62 -16.39 -0.19
C LEU A 201 6.93 -16.43 -1.56
N PRO A 202 5.83 -17.19 -1.71
CA PRO A 202 5.11 -17.30 -2.98
C PRO A 202 4.34 -16.01 -3.29
N LEU A 203 4.45 -15.52 -4.53
CA LEU A 203 3.68 -14.38 -5.02
C LEU A 203 2.38 -14.87 -5.68
N PRO A 204 1.28 -14.09 -5.58
CA PRO A 204 0.00 -14.43 -6.22
C PRO A 204 0.11 -14.66 -7.74
N SER A 205 1.01 -13.95 -8.42
CA SER A 205 1.22 -14.03 -9.87
C SER A 205 2.08 -15.22 -10.33
N GLY A 206 2.35 -16.21 -9.47
CA GLY A 206 3.12 -17.40 -9.82
C GLY A 206 4.64 -17.25 -9.73
N GLY A 207 5.13 -16.27 -8.95
CA GLY A 207 6.56 -16.07 -8.68
C GLY A 207 6.93 -16.33 -7.22
N SER A 208 8.17 -15.99 -6.84
CA SER A 208 8.58 -15.95 -5.44
C SER A 208 9.41 -14.72 -5.13
N VAL A 209 9.26 -14.16 -3.93
CA VAL A 209 10.05 -13.04 -3.42
C VAL A 209 10.87 -13.48 -2.21
N LYS A 210 12.07 -12.94 -2.01
CA LYS A 210 12.86 -13.22 -0.79
C LYS A 210 12.15 -12.63 0.42
N ALA A 211 12.11 -13.36 1.55
CA ALA A 211 11.47 -12.86 2.77
C ALA A 211 12.09 -11.55 3.27
N GLY A 212 13.41 -11.40 3.12
CA GLY A 212 14.14 -10.17 3.45
C GLY A 212 13.66 -8.92 2.71
N GLU A 213 13.19 -9.07 1.47
CA GLU A 213 12.68 -7.94 0.66
C GLU A 213 11.31 -7.46 1.17
N VAL A 214 10.46 -8.41 1.56
CA VAL A 214 9.15 -8.10 2.15
C VAL A 214 9.33 -7.47 3.54
N LEU A 215 10.29 -7.99 4.32
CA LEU A 215 10.65 -7.41 5.61
C LEU A 215 11.25 -6.02 5.46
N ALA A 216 12.17 -5.78 4.52
CA ALA A 216 12.75 -4.47 4.28
C ALA A 216 11.71 -3.43 3.82
N TRP A 217 10.67 -3.86 3.09
CA TRP A 217 9.55 -2.97 2.79
C TRP A 217 8.71 -2.63 4.04
N ALA A 218 8.55 -3.59 4.95
CA ALA A 218 7.82 -3.39 6.21
C ALA A 218 8.65 -2.62 7.27
N PHE A 219 9.98 -2.72 7.23
CA PHE A 219 10.95 -2.03 8.09
C PHE A 219 11.86 -1.16 7.21
N PRO A 220 11.53 0.13 7.00
CA PRO A 220 12.12 0.92 5.92
C PRO A 220 13.65 1.05 6.01
N ASP A 221 14.17 1.41 7.18
CA ASP A 221 15.61 1.61 7.40
C ASP A 221 15.98 1.51 8.89
N ALA A 222 17.24 1.16 9.17
CA ALA A 222 17.74 0.98 10.54
C ALA A 222 17.63 2.25 11.41
N PRO A 223 18.02 3.46 10.95
CA PRO A 223 17.83 4.70 11.70
C PRO A 223 16.37 4.96 12.11
N SER A 224 15.42 4.82 11.19
CA SER A 224 14.00 4.99 11.45
C SER A 224 13.48 3.97 12.47
N VAL A 225 13.92 2.71 12.36
CA VAL A 225 13.54 1.68 13.33
C VAL A 225 14.08 2.00 14.73
N LEU A 226 15.34 2.45 14.83
CA LEU A 226 15.94 2.81 16.12
C LEU A 226 15.33 4.07 16.74
N SER A 227 14.87 5.00 15.89
CA SER A 227 14.30 6.29 16.32
C SER A 227 12.83 6.20 16.73
N ASP A 228 12.05 5.27 16.18
CA ASP A 228 10.64 5.06 16.52
C ASP A 228 10.44 3.89 17.51
N PRO A 229 10.06 4.16 18.77
CA PRO A 229 9.89 3.11 19.78
C PRO A 229 8.83 2.05 19.42
N ALA A 230 7.82 2.39 18.60
CA ALA A 230 6.81 1.42 18.19
C ALA A 230 7.37 0.42 17.18
N THR A 231 8.04 0.91 16.14
CA THR A 231 8.70 0.08 15.13
C THR A 231 9.87 -0.70 15.75
N LYS A 232 10.66 -0.09 16.64
CA LYS A 232 11.71 -0.81 17.40
C LYS A 232 11.13 -2.01 18.13
N ARG A 233 10.04 -1.85 18.90
CA ARG A 233 9.38 -2.96 19.60
C ARG A 233 8.92 -4.07 18.65
N GLN A 234 8.41 -3.72 17.47
CA GLN A 234 8.02 -4.71 16.46
C GLN A 234 9.22 -5.45 15.86
N LEU A 235 10.35 -4.77 15.64
CA LEU A 235 11.59 -5.42 15.19
C LEU A 235 12.15 -6.35 16.28
N LEU A 236 12.17 -5.90 17.53
CA LEU A 236 12.63 -6.70 18.67
C LEU A 236 11.74 -7.91 18.94
N ALA A 237 10.53 -7.98 18.37
CA ALA A 237 9.66 -9.15 18.43
C ALA A 237 9.90 -10.15 17.28
N LEU A 238 10.77 -9.83 16.31
CA LEU A 238 11.06 -10.72 15.19
C LEU A 238 11.82 -11.97 15.65
N PRO A 239 11.44 -13.16 15.13
CA PRO A 239 12.27 -14.35 15.24
C PRO A 239 13.64 -14.15 14.60
N ALA A 240 14.66 -14.84 15.11
CA ALA A 240 16.03 -14.70 14.61
C ALA A 240 16.17 -14.94 13.10
N ALA A 241 15.43 -15.91 12.54
CA ALA A 241 15.45 -16.18 11.11
C ALA A 241 14.88 -15.02 10.27
N ALA A 242 13.86 -14.32 10.78
CA ALA A 242 13.31 -13.14 10.12
C ALA A 242 14.28 -11.96 10.22
N LEU A 243 14.92 -11.76 11.40
CA LEU A 243 15.95 -10.74 11.53
C LEU A 243 17.14 -11.01 10.60
N GLU A 244 17.62 -12.26 10.51
CA GLU A 244 18.70 -12.66 9.60
C GLU A 244 18.33 -12.37 8.14
N ALA A 245 17.10 -12.70 7.72
CA ALA A 245 16.61 -12.40 6.38
C ALA A 245 16.50 -10.89 6.11
N LEU A 246 16.05 -10.10 7.08
CA LEU A 246 15.99 -8.64 6.98
C LEU A 246 17.38 -8.03 6.82
N LEU A 247 18.33 -8.39 7.71
CA LEU A 247 19.70 -7.87 7.68
C LEU A 247 20.49 -8.33 6.45
N SER A 248 20.13 -9.47 5.87
CA SER A 248 20.71 -9.96 4.60
C SER A 248 20.10 -9.32 3.35
N SER A 249 19.04 -8.52 3.50
CA SER A 249 18.35 -7.86 2.38
C SER A 249 19.14 -6.66 1.87
N GLU A 250 19.32 -6.56 0.56
CA GLU A 250 19.98 -5.39 -0.06
C GLU A 250 19.09 -4.15 -0.04
N SER A 251 17.78 -4.34 0.09
CA SER A 251 16.79 -3.25 0.15
C SER A 251 16.60 -2.68 1.56
N PHE A 252 17.21 -3.26 2.60
CA PHE A 252 17.10 -2.71 3.94
C PHE A 252 17.99 -1.47 4.06
N GLY A 253 17.37 -0.31 4.27
CA GLY A 253 18.10 0.96 4.31
C GLY A 253 19.00 1.06 5.54
N THR A 254 20.26 1.39 5.34
CA THR A 254 21.23 1.65 6.43
C THR A 254 22.04 2.88 6.06
N ASP A 255 22.22 3.81 6.99
CA ASP A 255 23.09 4.96 6.84
C ASP A 255 24.57 4.56 6.98
N MET A 256 24.88 3.79 8.02
CA MET A 256 26.18 3.18 8.30
C MET A 256 25.97 1.81 8.96
N GLU A 257 26.97 0.95 8.87
CA GLU A 257 26.90 -0.37 9.50
C GLU A 257 26.83 -0.29 11.04
N ASP A 258 27.18 0.86 11.61
CA ASP A 258 27.06 1.15 13.05
C ASP A 258 25.61 0.98 13.54
N THR A 259 24.62 1.42 12.75
CA THR A 259 23.21 1.30 13.12
C THR A 259 22.72 -0.14 13.05
N VAL A 260 23.26 -0.95 12.13
CA VAL A 260 23.02 -2.40 12.07
C VAL A 260 23.58 -3.09 13.32
N LEU A 261 24.81 -2.78 13.70
CA LEU A 261 25.44 -3.36 14.89
C LEU A 261 24.69 -2.97 16.17
N LEU A 262 24.27 -1.71 16.29
CA LEU A 262 23.44 -1.25 17.42
C LEU A 262 22.07 -1.94 17.45
N LEU A 263 21.41 -2.09 16.30
CA LEU A 263 20.13 -2.79 16.18
C LEU A 263 20.26 -4.26 16.60
N LEU A 264 21.35 -4.93 16.22
CA LEU A 264 21.65 -6.30 16.65
C LEU A 264 21.89 -6.37 18.16
N ALA A 265 22.64 -5.42 18.74
CA ALA A 265 22.86 -5.35 20.18
C ALA A 265 21.54 -5.21 20.96
N GLU A 266 20.63 -4.35 20.48
CA GLU A 266 19.31 -4.15 21.06
C GLU A 266 18.43 -5.41 20.96
N TRP A 267 18.46 -6.10 19.81
CA TRP A 267 17.75 -7.36 19.64
C TRP A 267 18.27 -8.46 20.54
N LEU A 268 19.59 -8.61 20.64
CA LEU A 268 20.22 -9.57 21.57
C LEU A 268 19.88 -9.23 23.02
N SER A 269 19.80 -7.93 23.35
CA SER A 269 19.43 -7.47 24.68
C SER A 269 18.02 -7.89 25.07
N ALA A 270 17.06 -7.70 24.16
CA ALA A 270 15.69 -8.17 24.33
C ALA A 270 15.57 -9.70 24.44
N HIS A 271 16.57 -10.46 23.96
CA HIS A 271 16.59 -11.93 23.96
C HIS A 271 17.66 -12.54 24.89
N HIS A 272 18.25 -11.76 25.81
CA HIS A 272 19.40 -12.19 26.62
C HIS A 272 19.19 -13.53 27.37
N GLY A 273 17.97 -13.82 27.83
CA GLY A 273 17.65 -15.10 28.49
C GLY A 273 17.72 -16.34 27.57
N VAL A 274 17.67 -16.15 26.25
CA VAL A 274 17.76 -17.20 25.23
C VAL A 274 19.14 -17.19 24.55
N ALA A 275 19.80 -16.03 24.51
CA ALA A 275 21.09 -15.79 23.84
C ALA A 275 22.22 -16.73 24.31
N GLN A 276 22.25 -17.11 25.59
CA GLN A 276 23.27 -18.04 26.12
C GLN A 276 23.20 -19.44 25.49
N ASN A 277 22.04 -19.85 24.96
CA ASN A 277 21.84 -21.14 24.28
C ASN A 277 21.80 -20.99 22.74
N MET A 278 22.06 -19.79 22.23
CA MET A 278 21.86 -19.40 20.82
C MET A 278 23.16 -19.04 20.12
N THR A 279 24.32 -19.56 20.54
CA THR A 279 25.63 -19.21 19.96
C THR A 279 25.64 -19.26 18.44
N GLY A 280 25.12 -20.34 17.83
CA GLY A 280 25.05 -20.46 16.36
C GLY A 280 24.08 -19.49 15.69
N VAL A 281 23.08 -18.95 16.40
CA VAL A 281 22.16 -17.92 15.89
C VAL A 281 22.83 -16.55 15.94
N VAL A 282 23.48 -16.23 17.06
CA VAL A 282 24.25 -14.99 17.22
C VAL A 282 25.33 -14.92 16.14
N GLU A 283 26.04 -16.02 15.88
CA GLU A 283 27.03 -16.09 14.80
C GLU A 283 26.46 -15.76 13.42
N ARG A 284 25.31 -16.32 13.06
CA ARG A 284 24.68 -16.03 11.77
C ARG A 284 24.24 -14.58 11.64
N LEU A 285 23.66 -14.02 12.69
CA LEU A 285 23.28 -12.60 12.71
C LEU A 285 24.50 -11.68 12.64
N CYS A 286 25.58 -11.98 13.37
CA CYS A 286 26.82 -11.19 13.33
C CYS A 286 27.48 -11.23 11.95
N ARG A 287 27.35 -12.33 11.19
CA ARG A 287 27.83 -12.40 9.79
C ARG A 287 27.08 -11.47 8.84
N CYS A 288 25.90 -10.98 9.21
CA CYS A 288 25.20 -9.97 8.43
C CYS A 288 25.86 -8.59 8.56
N VAL A 289 26.69 -8.36 9.59
CA VAL A 289 27.36 -7.09 9.84
C VAL A 289 28.60 -6.95 8.96
N ARG A 290 28.61 -5.96 8.08
CA ARG A 290 29.73 -5.64 7.18
C ARG A 290 30.83 -4.86 7.92
N LEU A 291 31.71 -5.56 8.62
CA LEU A 291 32.76 -4.95 9.46
C LEU A 291 33.64 -3.91 8.73
N SER A 292 33.84 -4.05 7.42
CA SER A 292 34.56 -3.08 6.57
C SER A 292 33.80 -1.77 6.31
N GLN A 293 32.56 -1.65 6.81
CA GLN A 293 31.68 -0.48 6.67
C GLN A 293 31.35 0.20 8.03
N LEU A 294 31.80 -0.34 9.18
CA LEU A 294 31.62 0.30 10.50
C LEU A 294 32.32 1.68 10.57
N SER A 295 32.01 2.59 11.47
CA SER A 295 32.90 3.75 11.69
C SER A 295 34.18 3.33 12.40
N SER A 296 35.21 4.18 12.36
CA SER A 296 36.42 3.98 13.17
C SER A 296 36.09 3.90 14.66
N VAL A 297 35.13 4.71 15.13
CA VAL A 297 34.67 4.72 16.52
C VAL A 297 34.10 3.36 16.92
N TYR A 298 33.23 2.78 16.10
CA TYR A 298 32.67 1.47 16.41
C TYR A 298 33.71 0.35 16.26
N LEU A 299 34.53 0.38 15.21
CA LEU A 299 35.53 -0.67 14.97
C LEU A 299 36.65 -0.70 16.03
N HIS A 300 37.07 0.46 16.54
CA HIS A 300 38.21 0.57 17.47
C HIS A 300 37.79 0.79 18.92
N GLY A 301 36.64 1.43 19.15
CA GLY A 301 36.15 1.75 20.49
C GLY A 301 35.09 0.79 20.99
N VAL A 302 34.07 0.48 20.17
CA VAL A 302 32.89 -0.28 20.62
C VAL A 302 33.11 -1.78 20.48
N LEU A 303 33.43 -2.26 19.27
CA LEU A 303 33.51 -3.69 18.96
C LEU A 303 34.46 -4.49 19.87
N PRO A 304 35.64 -3.98 20.30
CA PRO A 304 36.49 -4.70 21.27
C PRO A 304 35.86 -4.91 22.65
N LEU A 305 34.84 -4.10 23.01
CA LEU A 305 34.14 -4.17 24.29
C LEU A 305 32.89 -5.06 24.23
N VAL A 306 32.55 -5.58 23.05
CA VAL A 306 31.37 -6.41 22.82
C VAL A 306 31.76 -7.89 22.96
N ASP A 307 31.30 -8.53 24.03
CA ASP A 307 31.65 -9.92 24.38
C ASP A 307 30.86 -10.99 23.61
N TRP A 308 29.71 -10.64 23.04
CA TRP A 308 28.86 -11.55 22.28
C TRP A 308 29.20 -11.61 20.78
N PHE A 309 30.05 -10.71 20.27
CA PHE A 309 30.40 -10.70 18.86
C PHE A 309 31.48 -11.76 18.58
N PRO A 310 31.26 -12.72 17.66
CA PRO A 310 32.15 -13.85 17.45
C PRO A 310 33.33 -13.46 16.54
N ILE A 311 34.19 -12.57 17.05
CA ILE A 311 35.43 -12.17 16.38
C ILE A 311 36.61 -12.38 17.32
N SER A 312 37.64 -13.06 16.82
CA SER A 312 38.85 -13.25 17.60
C SER A 312 39.69 -11.97 17.61
N PRO A 313 40.47 -11.70 18.69
CA PRO A 313 41.36 -10.54 18.72
C PRO A 313 42.38 -10.45 17.56
N PRO A 314 42.91 -11.56 17.00
CA PRO A 314 43.70 -11.51 15.77
C PRO A 314 42.90 -11.05 14.54
N GLU A 315 41.68 -11.54 14.33
CA GLU A 315 40.82 -11.12 13.21
C GLU A 315 40.45 -9.65 13.31
N LEU A 316 40.11 -9.18 14.51
CA LEU A 316 39.80 -7.77 14.74
C LEU A 316 41.00 -6.87 14.41
N ARG A 317 42.21 -7.23 14.87
CA ARG A 317 43.44 -6.49 14.55
C ARG A 317 43.72 -6.49 13.04
N PHE A 318 43.46 -7.60 12.36
CA PHE A 318 43.59 -7.67 10.90
C PHE A 318 42.65 -6.67 10.22
N ILE A 319 41.36 -6.65 10.57
CA ILE A 319 40.39 -5.71 9.99
C ILE A 319 40.76 -4.25 10.29
N GLN A 320 41.25 -3.97 11.50
CA GLN A 320 41.70 -2.63 11.90
C GLN A 320 42.93 -2.16 11.10
N GLN A 321 43.82 -3.08 10.69
CA GLN A 321 45.04 -2.74 9.97
C GLN A 321 44.82 -2.50 8.47
N TYR A 322 43.85 -3.20 7.87
CA TYR A 322 43.66 -3.22 6.41
C TYR A 322 42.45 -2.40 5.94
N ARG A 323 42.05 -1.40 6.72
CA ARG A 323 40.94 -0.52 6.43
C ARG A 323 41.36 0.94 6.51
#